data_AF-A0A965NXB3-F1
#
_entry.id   AF-A0A965NXB3-F1
#
_cell.length_a   1.000
_cell.length_b   1.000
_cell.length_c   1.000
_cell.angle_alpha   90.00
_cell.angle_beta   90.00
_cell.angle_gamma   90.00
#
_symmetry.space_group_name_H-M   'P 1'
#
loop_
_entity.id
_entity.type
_entity.pdbx_description
1 polymer ?
#
loop_
_entity_poly.entity_id
_entity_poly.type
_entity_poly.pdbx_seq_one_letter_code
_entity_poly.pdbx_strand_id
1 'polypeptide(L)' 'AEFAEGHLANAINIDFEANDFAQQIKKLDKNSTYAVYCRSGRRSALAADQMSKAGFTNLYNMSGGILDWSAAGFALIK' A
#
# COMPACT_ATOMS: atom_id res chain seq x y z
N ALA A 1 6.14 -6.72 13.32
CA ALA A 1 5.10 -5.96 12.59
C ALA A 1 5.54 -5.93 11.15
N GLU A 2 4.70 -6.36 10.20
CA GLU A 2 5.11 -6.74 8.83
C GLU A 2 6.02 -5.71 8.15
N PHE A 3 5.72 -4.41 8.29
CA PHE A 3 6.50 -3.31 7.69
C PHE A 3 7.95 -3.20 8.22
N ALA A 4 8.16 -3.47 9.52
CA ALA A 4 9.48 -3.42 10.15
C ALA A 4 10.35 -4.64 9.81
N GLU A 5 9.73 -5.72 9.34
CA GLU A 5 10.44 -6.92 8.88
C GLU A 5 10.96 -6.75 7.43
N GLY A 6 10.32 -5.86 6.67
CA GLY A 6 10.78 -5.39 5.36
C GLY A 6 9.69 -4.64 4.60
N HIS A 7 10.07 -3.59 3.87
CA HIS A 7 9.16 -2.79 3.05
C HIS A 7 9.88 -2.23 1.81
N LEU A 8 9.12 -1.73 0.83
CA LEU A 8 9.70 -1.09 -0.35
C LEU A 8 10.31 0.27 0.05
N ALA A 9 11.40 0.67 -0.61
CA ALA A 9 12.04 1.95 -0.34
C ALA A 9 11.04 3.11 -0.46
N ASN A 10 11.08 4.05 0.48
CA ASN A 10 10.18 5.21 0.57
C ASN A 10 8.68 4.88 0.75
N ALA A 11 8.34 3.63 1.08
CA ALA A 11 6.95 3.28 1.36
C ALA A 11 6.43 4.01 2.60
N ILE A 12 5.18 4.44 2.53
CA ILE A 12 4.45 5.01 3.68
C ILE A 12 3.64 3.89 4.31
N ASN A 13 3.87 3.63 5.60
CA ASN A 13 3.11 2.61 6.32
C ASN A 13 1.75 3.16 6.78
N ILE A 14 0.67 2.73 6.15
CA ILE A 14 -0.70 3.01 6.58
C ILE A 14 -1.41 1.67 6.77
N ASP A 15 -1.80 1.38 8.02
CA ASP A 15 -2.48 0.14 8.37
C ASP A 15 -3.95 0.17 7.90
N PHE A 16 -4.29 -0.75 7.00
CA PHE A 16 -5.65 -0.91 6.47
C PHE A 16 -6.64 -1.43 7.52
N GLU A 17 -6.17 -2.22 8.49
CA GLU A 17 -7.02 -2.83 9.52
C GLU A 17 -7.22 -1.89 10.72
N ALA A 18 -6.49 -0.77 10.76
CA ALA A 18 -6.65 0.26 11.76
C ALA A 18 -7.93 1.09 11.53
N ASN A 19 -8.61 1.43 12.63
CA ASN A 19 -9.85 2.22 12.60
C ASN A 19 -9.68 3.62 11.99
N ASP A 20 -8.45 4.14 11.91
CA ASP A 20 -8.12 5.46 11.39
C ASP A 20 -7.64 5.47 9.93
N PHE A 21 -7.64 4.32 9.22
CA PHE A 21 -7.20 4.22 7.82
C PHE A 21 -7.79 5.32 6.94
N ALA A 22 -9.11 5.52 7.02
CA ALA A 22 -9.82 6.54 6.24
C ALA A 22 -9.36 7.98 6.53
N GLN A 23 -8.88 8.26 7.74
CA GLN A 23 -8.33 9.56 8.11
C GLN A 23 -6.87 9.71 7.68
N GLN A 24 -6.09 8.63 7.72
CA GLN A 24 -4.70 8.63 7.26
C GLN A 24 -4.62 8.89 5.76
N ILE A 25 -5.44 8.23 4.93
CA ILE A 25 -5.42 8.45 3.47
C ILE A 25 -5.84 9.87 3.08
N LYS A 26 -6.63 10.59 3.90
CA LYS A 26 -6.99 12.00 3.61
C LYS A 26 -5.81 12.96 3.71
N LYS A 27 -4.72 12.57 4.37
CA LYS A 27 -3.50 13.37 4.48
C LYS A 27 -2.62 13.28 3.23
N LEU A 28 -2.90 12.33 2.34
CA LEU A 28 -2.17 12.12 1.10
C LEU A 28 -2.71 13.05 -0.01
N ASP A 29 -1.84 13.45 -0.94
CA ASP A 29 -2.24 14.21 -2.11
C ASP A 29 -3.00 13.31 -3.10
N LYS A 30 -4.25 13.65 -3.42
CA LYS A 30 -5.11 12.85 -4.29
C LYS A 30 -4.70 12.85 -5.77
N ASN A 31 -3.89 13.83 -6.19
CA ASN A 31 -3.44 13.95 -7.57
C ASN A 31 -2.16 13.14 -7.84
N SER A 32 -1.43 12.77 -6.79
CA SER A 32 -0.24 11.93 -6.88
C SER A 32 -0.56 10.50 -7.30
N THR A 33 0.43 9.82 -7.86
CA THR A 33 0.34 8.40 -8.24
C THR A 33 0.77 7.51 -7.08
N TYR A 34 -0.07 6.53 -6.71
CA TYR A 34 0.23 5.57 -5.65
C TYR A 34 0.26 4.14 -6.16
N ALA A 35 1.36 3.45 -5.88
CA ALA A 35 1.39 2.00 -5.86
C ALA A 35 1.02 1.52 -4.45
N VAL A 36 -0.04 0.72 -4.34
CA VAL A 36 -0.54 0.19 -3.07
C VAL A 36 -0.22 -1.29 -3.00
N TYR A 37 0.40 -1.73 -1.91
CA TYR A 37 0.73 -3.14 -1.70
C TYR A 37 0.50 -3.56 -0.24
N CYS A 38 0.37 -4.86 -0.03
CA CYS A 38 0.39 -5.48 1.28
C CYS A 38 1.22 -6.77 1.22
N ARG A 39 1.02 -7.71 2.13
CA ARG A 39 1.72 -8.99 2.10
C ARG A 39 1.50 -9.77 0.79
N SER A 40 0.25 -9.99 0.38
CA SER A 40 -0.13 -10.89 -0.73
C SER A 40 -1.07 -10.27 -1.76
N GLY A 41 -1.33 -8.96 -1.69
CA GLY A 41 -2.22 -8.23 -2.62
C GLY A 41 -3.69 -8.14 -2.21
N ARG A 42 -4.17 -8.94 -1.24
CA ARG A 42 -5.59 -8.94 -0.82
C ARG A 42 -6.00 -7.63 -0.13
N ARG A 43 -5.27 -7.22 0.90
CA ARG A 43 -5.56 -5.98 1.67
C ARG A 43 -5.34 -4.73 0.82
N SER A 44 -4.36 -4.73 -0.08
CA SER A 44 -4.09 -3.58 -0.94
C SER A 44 -5.16 -3.37 -2.02
N ALA A 45 -5.79 -4.44 -2.51
CA ALA A 45 -6.95 -4.31 -3.40
C ALA A 45 -8.12 -3.58 -2.71
N LEU A 46 -8.42 -3.94 -1.46
CA LEU A 46 -9.47 -3.28 -0.66
C LEU A 46 -9.09 -1.84 -0.32
N ALA A 47 -7.84 -1.60 0.08
CA ALA A 47 -7.32 -0.26 0.33
C ALA A 47 -7.41 0.63 -0.91
N ALA A 48 -7.03 0.13 -2.08
CA ALA A 48 -7.12 0.86 -3.34
C ALA A 48 -8.56 1.19 -3.74
N ASP A 49 -9.52 0.28 -3.53
CA ASP A 49 -10.95 0.55 -3.74
C ASP A 49 -11.44 1.68 -2.80
N GLN A 50 -11.05 1.64 -1.53
CA GLN A 50 -11.41 2.70 -0.58
C GLN A 50 -10.75 4.04 -0.90
N MET A 51 -9.50 4.04 -1.35
CA MET A 51 -8.82 5.25 -1.84
C MET A 51 -9.50 5.80 -3.10
N SER A 52 -9.88 4.94 -4.06
CA SER A 52 -10.63 5.35 -5.25
C SER A 52 -11.94 6.05 -4.88
N LYS A 53 -12.72 5.46 -3.95
CA LYS A 53 -13.94 6.07 -3.39
C LYS A 53 -13.68 7.39 -2.65
N ALA A 54 -12.48 7.59 -2.11
CA ALA A 54 -12.05 8.84 -1.48
C ALA A 54 -11.58 9.92 -2.49
N GLY A 55 -11.55 9.60 -3.79
CA GLY A 55 -11.25 10.53 -4.88
C GLY A 55 -9.79 10.49 -5.37
N PHE A 56 -9.05 9.42 -5.07
CA PHE A 56 -7.73 9.19 -5.66
C PHE A 56 -7.90 8.65 -7.08
N THR A 57 -7.24 9.28 -8.05
CA THR A 57 -7.43 8.98 -9.48
C THR A 57 -6.32 8.11 -10.07
N ASN A 58 -5.12 8.17 -9.50
CA ASN A 58 -3.93 7.47 -9.99
C ASN A 58 -3.49 6.37 -9.02
N LEU A 59 -4.18 5.23 -9.04
CA LEU A 59 -3.93 4.10 -8.14
C LEU A 59 -3.55 2.83 -8.89
N TYR A 60 -2.49 2.17 -8.42
CA TYR A 60 -2.03 0.88 -8.92
C TYR A 60 -1.94 -0.11 -7.76
N ASN A 61 -2.71 -1.20 -7.82
CA ASN A 61 -2.55 -2.29 -6.87
C ASN A 61 -1.40 -3.20 -7.32
N MET A 62 -0.42 -3.44 -6.46
CA MET A 62 0.66 -4.37 -6.72
C MET A 62 0.19 -5.81 -6.44
N SER A 63 -0.24 -6.50 -7.49
CA SER A 63 -0.61 -7.92 -7.45
C SER A 63 0.51 -8.77 -6.86
N GLY A 64 0.16 -9.77 -6.05
CA GLY A 64 1.14 -10.61 -5.36
C GLY A 64 1.75 -9.99 -4.10
N GLY A 65 1.67 -8.66 -3.95
CA GLY A 65 2.18 -7.94 -2.79
C GLY A 65 3.70 -8.07 -2.63
N ILE A 66 4.17 -7.85 -1.40
CA ILE A 66 5.60 -7.89 -1.08
C ILE A 66 6.20 -9.30 -1.22
N LEU A 67 5.38 -10.36 -1.16
CA LEU A 67 5.84 -11.74 -1.34
C LEU A 67 6.37 -11.98 -2.76
N ASP A 68 5.59 -11.60 -3.78
CA ASP A 68 6.01 -11.75 -5.17
C ASP A 68 7.16 -10.81 -5.52
N TRP A 69 7.16 -9.59 -4.96
CA TRP A 69 8.29 -8.65 -5.07
C TRP A 69 9.60 -9.26 -4.55
N SER A 70 9.55 -9.86 -3.36
CA SER A 70 10.71 -10.53 -2.77
C SER A 70 11.09 -11.79 -3.54
N ALA A 71 10.12 -12.57 -4.04
CA ALA A 71 10.38 -13.78 -4.83
C ALA A 71 11.06 -13.48 -6.16
N ALA A 72 10.78 -12.31 -6.75
CA ALA A 72 11.45 -11.80 -7.94
C ALA A 72 12.88 -11.28 -7.67
N GLY A 73 13.34 -11.30 -6.41
CA GLY A 73 14.69 -10.89 -6.03
C GLY A 73 14.88 -9.37 -5.89
N PHE A 74 13.78 -8.61 -5.84
CA PHE A 74 13.87 -7.16 -5.63
C PHE A 74 14.16 -6.80 -4.17
N ALA A 75 14.80 -5.66 -3.96
CA ALA A 75 15.24 -5.22 -2.65
C ALA A 75 14.09 -4.81 -1.72
N LEU A 76 14.25 -5.12 -0.44
CA LEU A 76 13.44 -4.65 0.67
C LEU A 76 14.33 -3.87 1.65
N ILE A 77 13.79 -2.79 2.20
CA ILE A 77 14.42 -1.96 3.24
C ILE A 77 13.81 -2.31 4.60
N LYS A 78 14.58 -2.13 5.66
CA LYS A 78 14.16 -2.32 7.06
C LYS A 78 14.17 -0.99 7.79
#